data_AF-A0AAW4BNN5-F1
#
_entry.id   AF-A0AAW4BNN5-F1
#
_cell.length_a   1.000
_cell.length_b   1.000
_cell.length_c   1.000
_cell.angle_alpha   90.00
_cell.angle_beta   90.00
_cell.angle_gamma   90.00
#
_symmetry.space_group_name_H-M   'P 1'
#
loop_
_entity.id
_entity.type
_entity.pdbx_description
1 polymer ?
#
loop_
_entity_poly.entity_id
_entity_poly.type
_entity_poly.pdbx_seq_one_letter_code
_entity_poly.pdbx_strand_id
1 'polypeptide(L)' 'KAGYSATTKAKFGGETQAESSSRAITARALYVLDPSAVLYFDVRNYDMMTPADGDGKGNADANDQTRFLMGVEYYF' A
#
# COMPACT_ATOMS: atom_id res chain seq x y z
N LYS A 1 1.54 3.65 -15.18
CA LYS A 1 1.09 4.63 -14.15
C LYS A 1 1.76 4.26 -12.83
N ALA A 2 2.43 5.21 -12.16
CA ALA A 2 3.00 5.00 -10.82
C ALA A 2 2.15 5.74 -9.78
N GLY A 3 1.96 5.15 -8.60
CA GLY A 3 1.15 5.71 -7.52
C GLY A 3 1.87 5.61 -6.19
N TYR A 4 1.78 6.68 -5.39
CA TYR A 4 2.36 6.77 -4.05
C TYR A 4 1.28 7.17 -3.05
N SER A 5 1.22 6.50 -1.91
CA SER A 5 0.35 6.86 -0.79
C SER A 5 1.12 6.69 0.52
N ALA A 6 0.97 7.63 1.44
CA ALA A 6 1.61 7.58 2.76
C ALA A 6 0.73 8.24 3.82
N THR A 7 0.70 7.69 5.02
CA THR A 7 0.08 8.27 6.21
C THR A 7 1.15 8.90 7.11
N THR A 8 0.80 10.01 7.77
CA THR A 8 1.72 10.76 8.64
C THR A 8 1.76 10.18 10.05
N LYS A 9 2.92 10.28 10.71
CA LYS A 9 3.16 9.79 12.08
C LYS A 9 2.10 10.28 13.08
N ALA A 10 1.64 9.37 13.94
CA ALA A 10 0.73 9.69 15.02
C ALA A 10 1.46 10.42 16.17
N LYS A 11 0.82 11.46 16.72
CA LYS A 11 1.29 12.18 17.92
C LYS A 11 0.37 11.87 19.10
N PHE A 12 0.95 11.45 20.22
CA PHE A 12 0.24 11.27 21.48
C PHE A 12 0.97 12.07 22.56
N GLY A 13 0.30 13.02 23.21
CA GLY A 13 0.90 13.81 24.29
C GLY A 13 2.07 14.74 23.89
N GLY A 14 2.25 15.06 22.61
CA GLY A 14 3.35 15.91 22.11
C GLY A 14 4.57 15.16 21.61
N GLU A 15 4.69 13.87 21.96
CA GLU A 15 5.72 12.95 21.49
C GLU A 15 5.31 12.36 20.12
N THR A 16 6.26 12.23 19.19
CA THR A 16 6.04 11.58 17.90
C THR A 16 6.28 10.09 18.06
N GLN A 17 5.26 9.26 17.83
CA GLN A 17 5.43 7.82 17.95
C GLN A 17 6.30 7.28 16.80
N ALA A 18 7.36 6.56 17.14
CA ALA A 18 8.14 5.78 16.19
C ALA A 18 7.25 4.70 15.54
N GLU A 19 7.56 4.28 14.31
CA GLU A 19 6.83 3.25 13.56
C GLU A 19 5.32 3.52 13.33
N SER A 20 4.88 4.77 13.43
CA SER A 20 3.46 5.14 13.29
C SER A 20 3.04 5.61 11.89
N SER A 21 3.88 5.40 10.88
CA SER A 21 3.57 5.75 9.49
C SER A 21 3.38 4.51 8.66
N SER A 22 2.32 4.48 7.85
CA SER A 22 2.12 3.46 6.82
C SER A 22 2.40 4.06 5.44
N ARG A 23 2.98 3.26 4.54
CA ARG A 23 3.38 3.65 3.20
C ARG A 23 2.96 2.58 2.20
N ALA A 24 2.56 3.01 1.01
CA ALA A 24 2.25 2.11 -0.09
C ALA A 24 2.81 2.67 -1.39
N ILE A 25 3.56 1.82 -2.11
CA ILE A 25 4.16 2.15 -3.40
C ILE A 25 3.57 1.20 -4.44
N THR A 26 3.09 1.76 -5.56
CA THR A 26 2.41 1.02 -6.61
C THR A 26 3.04 1.30 -7.98
N ALA A 27 3.33 0.24 -8.73
CA ALA A 27 3.77 0.31 -10.12
C ALA A 27 2.82 -0.51 -11.00
N ARG A 28 2.14 0.17 -11.94
CA ARG A 28 1.16 -0.44 -12.84
C ARG A 28 1.53 -0.26 -14.31
N ALA A 29 1.55 -1.38 -15.03
CA ALA A 29 1.56 -1.43 -16.49
C ALA A 29 0.14 -1.65 -17.00
N LEU A 30 -0.24 -0.93 -18.05
CA LEU A 30 -1.56 -1.00 -18.67
C LEU A 30 -1.39 -1.12 -20.18
N TYR A 31 -2.16 -2.02 -20.79
CA TYR A 31 -2.27 -2.18 -22.22
C TYR A 31 -3.73 -1.95 -22.63
N VAL A 32 -3.95 -1.03 -23.57
CA VAL A 32 -5.28 -0.74 -24.11
C VAL A 32 -5.54 -1.75 -25.23
N LEU A 33 -6.51 -2.64 -25.01
CA LEU A 33 -6.90 -3.66 -25.98
C LEU A 33 -7.87 -3.09 -27.02
N ASP A 34 -8.78 -2.23 -26.56
CA ASP A 34 -9.85 -1.59 -27.32
C ASP A 34 -10.20 -0.26 -26.63
N PRO A 35 -10.86 0.74 -27.27
CA PRO A 35 -11.27 1.96 -26.56
C PRO A 35 -12.12 1.69 -25.31
N SER A 36 -12.82 0.56 -25.30
CA SER A 36 -13.63 0.07 -24.19
C SER A 36 -12.93 -0.97 -23.31
N ALA A 37 -11.69 -1.40 -23.57
CA ALA A 37 -11.08 -2.50 -22.83
C ALA A 37 -9.61 -2.27 -22.51
N VAL A 38 -9.22 -2.57 -21.27
CA VAL A 38 -7.82 -2.48 -20.81
C VAL A 38 -7.42 -3.74 -20.05
N LEU A 39 -6.20 -4.21 -20.29
CA LEU A 39 -5.51 -5.22 -19.50
C LEU A 39 -4.46 -4.52 -18.63
N TYR A 40 -4.37 -4.86 -17.35
CA TYR A 40 -3.37 -4.30 -16.47
C TYR A 40 -2.66 -5.36 -15.62
N PHE A 41 -1.40 -5.05 -15.30
CA PHE A 41 -0.59 -5.74 -14.31
C PHE A 41 -0.10 -4.69 -13.30
N ASP A 42 -0.26 -4.98 -12.02
CA ASP A 42 0.06 -4.07 -10.93
C ASP A 42 0.88 -4.79 -9.85
N VAL A 43 1.95 -4.13 -9.41
CA VAL A 43 2.74 -4.53 -8.25
C VAL A 43 2.61 -3.45 -7.19
N ARG A 44 2.21 -3.84 -6.00
CA ARG A 44 2.06 -2.92 -4.87
C ARG A 44 2.78 -3.45 -3.65
N ASN A 45 3.66 -2.63 -3.10
CA ASN A 45 4.34 -2.90 -1.84
C ASN A 45 3.72 -2.03 -0.74
N TYR A 46 3.42 -2.66 0.39
CA TYR A 46 2.87 -2.06 1.59
C TYR A 46 3.87 -2.23 2.73
N ASP A 47 4.15 -1.10 3.39
CA ASP A 47 4.89 -0.95 4.63
C ASP A 47 3.88 -0.37 5.63
N MET A 48 3.42 -1.18 6.59
CA MET A 48 2.28 -0.85 7.42
C MET A 48 2.70 -0.58 8.86
N MET A 49 2.20 0.52 9.44
CA MET A 49 2.26 0.73 10.88
C MET A 49 1.73 -0.51 11.60
N THR A 50 2.60 -1.14 12.37
CA THR A 50 2.21 -2.20 13.29
C THR A 50 1.66 -1.57 14.56
N PRO A 51 0.41 -1.86 14.96
CA PRO A 51 -0.07 -1.47 16.28
C PRO A 51 0.87 -2.10 17.31
N ALA A 52 1.38 -1.31 18.24
CA ALA A 52 1.99 -1.88 19.43
C ALA A 52 0.88 -2.65 20.16
N ASP A 53 0.86 -3.98 19.99
CA ASP A 53 0.14 -4.85 20.90
C ASP A 53 0.57 -4.43 22.31
N GLY A 54 -0.39 -4.28 23.23
CA GLY A 54 -0.18 -3.65 24.54
C GLY A 54 0.86 -4.32 25.46
N ASP A 55 1.64 -5.26 24.94
CA ASP A 55 2.75 -5.98 25.56
C ASP A 55 4.15 -5.57 25.03
N GLY A 56 4.22 -4.66 24.05
CA GLY A 56 5.49 -4.19 23.47
C GLY A 56 6.22 -5.24 22.63
N LYS A 57 5.53 -6.29 22.17
CA LYS A 57 6.10 -7.40 21.37
C LYS A 57 5.55 -7.50 19.94
N GLY A 58 4.94 -6.44 19.43
CA GLY A 58 4.46 -6.40 18.04
C GLY A 58 5.62 -6.55 17.05
N ASN A 59 5.55 -7.56 16.18
CA ASN A 59 6.48 -7.70 15.05
C ASN A 59 6.22 -6.55 14.06
N ALA A 60 7.14 -5.58 14.00
CA ALA A 60 7.01 -4.36 13.20
C ALA A 60 6.67 -4.62 11.72
N ASP A 61 7.02 -5.79 11.20
CA ASP A 61 6.85 -6.16 9.78
C ASP A 61 5.66 -7.10 9.52
N ALA A 62 4.87 -7.46 10.54
CA ALA A 62 3.87 -8.53 10.43
C ALA A 62 2.77 -8.23 9.39
N ASN A 63 2.55 -6.95 9.08
CA ASN A 63 1.53 -6.50 8.15
C ASN A 63 2.11 -5.98 6.83
N ASP A 64 3.43 -6.04 6.66
CA ASP A 64 4.09 -5.67 5.42
C ASP A 64 3.79 -6.71 4.34
N GLN A 65 3.40 -6.22 3.17
CA GLN A 65 2.97 -7.12 2.10
C GLN A 65 3.28 -6.55 0.73
N THR A 66 3.83 -7.41 -0.14
CA THR A 66 3.85 -7.15 -1.59
C THR A 66 2.71 -7.93 -2.25
N ARG A 67 1.90 -7.23 -3.05
CA ARG A 67 0.79 -7.79 -3.82
C ARG A 67 1.03 -7.65 -5.31
N PHE A 68 0.69 -8.71 -6.04
CA PHE A 68 0.68 -8.76 -7.49
C PHE A 68 -0.78 -8.88 -7.95
N LEU A 69 -1.22 -8.01 -8.85
CA LEU A 69 -2.57 -8.00 -9.38
C LEU A 69 -2.54 -8.01 -10.91
N MET A 70 -3.43 -8.79 -11.50
CA MET A 70 -3.70 -8.80 -12.93
C MET A 70 -5.19 -8.67 -13.12
N GLY A 71 -5.62 -7.87 -14.09
CA GLY A 71 -7.03 -7.67 -14.35
C GLY A 71 -7.31 -7.15 -15.73
N VAL A 72 -8.54 -7.41 -16.19
CA VAL A 72 -9.10 -6.80 -17.39
C VAL A 72 -10.30 -5.94 -16.96
N GLU A 73 -10.39 -4.73 -17.50
CA GLU A 73 -11.54 -3.84 -17.29
C GLU A 73 -12.21 -3.60 -18.65
N TYR A 74 -13.53 -3.66 -18.67
CA TYR A 74 -14.36 -3.40 -19.85
C TYR A 74 -15.37 -2.29 -19.53
N TYR A 75 -15.48 -1.32 -20.42
CA TYR A 75 -16.28 -0.10 -20.30
C TYR A 75 -17.37 -0.09 -21.38
N PHE A 76 -18.63 -0.03 -20.95
CA PHE A 76 -19.82 -0.05 -21.80
C PHE A 76 -20.57 1.29 -21.76
#